data_AF-A0A8H7QWZ0-F1
#
_entry.id   AF-A0A8H7QWZ0-F1
#
_cell.length_a   1.000
_cell.length_b   1.000
_cell.length_c   1.000
_cell.angle_alpha   90.00
_cell.angle_beta   90.00
_cell.angle_gamma   90.00
#
_symmetry.space_group_name_H-M   'P 1'
#
loop_
_entity.id
_entity.type
_entity.pdbx_description
1 polymer ?
#
loop_
_entity_poly.entity_id
_entity_poly.type
_entity_poly.pdbx_seq_one_letter_code
_entity_poly.pdbx_strand_id
1 'polypeptide(L)'
;MDNMYKLTNEKNDPSLKFFSENPISDWSFAKYETSFNKDKARPVNAAKIKNTYKSLLERIKESSDVPDSVKAEVHRLSLALESPKTIPENISFNITAHDSSVINALGSDIDPTLELEHSRDEESEEEDKIPSDLSIHHHPYRTCEYTLAFTDEEKEEEGEGDETDIENTSDESEWMLDGVSISDLCFDLKNTTLKLTKYTDPAQLSDIRLLALNDIYIFDRDSTSSVSKYFPTKVHTMLKPTLSFDTYLPTRGLNCYDWYMHTAQVLTQILPVLINGPPDDLNEDSFVHYYLSSLLSSVFASDPLLKMKWANGQLIKNNNAAFKPDFLVYNISGSVKCVILIAEFKPIEQNSYVESDLVKLSKQMKDTLNKLVIKGVTKPRICGIHCEGESVHTYVMDLPSPKLYRIINASKIKLFKNVDQMSLLPNVITHLLCLEGVASETATKVETASLYSYSKLKRPAPNSPVSWLSSENVTLSRIPKKQKK
;
A
#
# COMPACT_ATOMS: atom_id res chain seq x y z
N MET A 1 29.24 -5.80 -0.58
CA MET A 1 30.08 -6.72 -1.37
C MET A 1 29.49 -6.74 -2.77
N ASP A 2 30.21 -6.20 -3.75
CA ASP A 2 29.75 -6.23 -5.14
C ASP A 2 29.85 -7.64 -5.69
N ASN A 3 28.69 -8.28 -5.89
CA ASN A 3 28.52 -9.60 -6.49
C ASN A 3 28.80 -9.56 -8.01
N MET A 4 29.97 -9.07 -8.42
CA MET A 4 30.43 -9.08 -9.81
C MET A 4 31.07 -10.42 -10.19
N TYR A 5 30.45 -11.54 -9.80
CA TYR A 5 30.84 -12.82 -10.38
C TYR A 5 30.37 -12.85 -11.83
N LYS A 6 31.31 -12.97 -12.75
CA LYS A 6 31.06 -13.17 -14.18
C LYS A 6 31.50 -14.57 -14.56
N LEU A 7 30.60 -15.33 -15.18
CA LEU A 7 30.92 -16.66 -15.66
C LEU A 7 31.91 -16.55 -16.84
N THR A 8 33.01 -17.30 -16.82
CA THR A 8 33.96 -17.36 -17.93
C THR A 8 33.33 -18.08 -19.12
N ASN A 9 33.16 -17.39 -20.25
CA ASN A 9 32.62 -17.97 -21.48
C ASN A 9 33.75 -18.47 -22.40
N GLU A 10 34.44 -19.54 -21.98
CA GLU A 10 35.65 -20.04 -22.66
C GLU A 10 35.43 -20.50 -24.11
N LYS A 11 34.20 -20.83 -24.49
CA LYS A 11 33.86 -21.39 -25.81
C LYS A 11 33.06 -20.45 -26.70
N ASN A 12 32.92 -19.18 -26.33
CA ASN A 12 32.01 -18.23 -27.00
C ASN A 12 30.61 -18.85 -27.22
N ASP A 13 30.13 -19.64 -26.26
CA ASP A 13 28.77 -20.21 -26.31
C ASP A 13 27.79 -19.03 -26.24
N PRO A 14 27.02 -18.76 -27.31
CA PRO A 14 26.11 -17.62 -27.34
C PRO A 14 25.07 -17.69 -26.21
N SER A 15 24.79 -18.91 -25.72
CA SER A 15 23.84 -19.16 -24.65
C SER A 15 24.40 -18.77 -23.28
N LEU A 16 25.74 -18.81 -23.10
CA LEU A 16 26.40 -18.35 -21.87
C LEU A 16 26.68 -16.85 -21.84
N LYS A 17 26.65 -16.20 -23.01
CA LYS A 17 26.98 -14.78 -23.16
C LYS A 17 26.20 -13.91 -22.16
N PHE A 18 24.91 -14.19 -21.98
CA PHE A 18 24.05 -13.52 -21.01
C PHE A 18 24.61 -13.60 -19.58
N PHE A 19 24.99 -14.79 -19.10
CA PHE A 19 25.49 -15.00 -17.74
C PHE A 19 26.88 -14.39 -17.52
N SER A 20 27.69 -14.28 -18.58
CA SER A 20 29.01 -13.63 -18.52
C SER A 20 28.94 -12.10 -18.54
N GLU A 21 27.91 -11.54 -19.20
CA GLU A 21 27.79 -10.09 -19.42
C GLU A 21 26.93 -9.39 -18.36
N ASN A 22 26.04 -10.12 -17.69
CA ASN A 22 25.10 -9.57 -16.72
C ASN A 22 25.45 -10.03 -15.29
N PRO A 23 25.31 -9.15 -14.28
CA PRO A 23 25.49 -9.54 -12.89
C PRO A 23 24.45 -10.59 -12.47
N ILE A 24 24.72 -11.37 -11.43
CA ILE A 24 23.84 -12.45 -10.98
C ILE A 24 22.42 -11.96 -10.67
N SER A 25 22.28 -10.73 -10.14
CA SER A 25 20.96 -10.10 -9.88
C SER A 25 20.07 -9.99 -11.12
N ASP A 26 20.67 -10.06 -12.31
CA ASP A 26 19.98 -9.94 -13.59
C ASP A 26 19.69 -11.29 -14.24
N TRP A 27 20.09 -12.40 -13.61
CA TRP A 27 19.89 -13.74 -14.14
C TRP A 27 18.43 -14.22 -13.97
N SER A 28 17.44 -13.42 -14.34
CA SER A 28 16.03 -13.87 -14.37
C SER A 28 15.69 -14.45 -15.73
N PHE A 29 14.76 -15.41 -15.78
CA PHE A 29 14.31 -16.01 -17.04
C PHE A 29 13.77 -14.95 -18.02
N ALA A 30 13.04 -13.95 -17.53
CA ALA A 30 12.50 -12.87 -18.36
C ALA A 30 13.60 -12.02 -19.03
N LYS A 31 14.67 -11.70 -18.29
CA LYS A 31 15.84 -10.98 -18.83
C LYS A 31 16.61 -11.84 -19.82
N TYR A 32 16.80 -13.14 -19.52
CA TYR A 32 17.43 -14.09 -20.43
C TYR A 32 16.64 -14.24 -21.73
N GLU A 33 15.32 -14.40 -21.66
CA GLU A 33 14.44 -14.52 -22.83
C GLU A 33 14.48 -13.28 -23.72
N THR A 34 14.44 -12.08 -23.11
CA THR A 34 14.57 -10.81 -23.82
C THR A 34 15.93 -10.71 -24.53
N SER A 35 17.02 -11.03 -23.82
CA SER A 35 18.37 -11.03 -24.41
C SER A 35 18.51 -12.05 -25.54
N PHE A 36 17.92 -13.23 -25.40
CA PHE A 36 18.00 -14.31 -26.38
C PHE A 36 17.28 -14.01 -27.71
N ASN A 37 16.27 -13.14 -27.67
CA ASN A 37 15.47 -12.73 -28.82
C ASN A 37 15.89 -11.38 -29.42
N LYS A 38 16.74 -10.59 -28.75
CA LYS A 38 17.08 -9.21 -29.13
C LYS A 38 17.54 -9.05 -30.59
N ASP A 39 18.32 -10.00 -31.10
CA ASP A 39 18.94 -9.92 -32.43
C ASP A 39 18.30 -10.87 -33.47
N LYS A 40 17.14 -11.47 -33.15
CA LYS A 40 16.49 -12.46 -34.02
C LYS A 40 15.30 -11.87 -34.75
N ALA A 41 15.28 -12.04 -36.08
CA ALA A 41 14.17 -11.60 -36.93
C ALA A 41 12.82 -12.29 -36.60
N ARG A 42 12.86 -13.48 -35.95
CA ARG A 42 11.69 -14.18 -35.44
C ARG A 42 11.96 -14.67 -34.01
N PRO A 43 11.05 -14.45 -33.05
CA PRO A 43 11.24 -14.92 -31.69
C PRO A 43 11.30 -16.44 -31.63
N VAL A 44 12.21 -16.99 -30.83
CA VAL A 44 12.31 -18.44 -30.62
C VAL A 44 11.20 -18.88 -29.68
N ASN A 45 10.66 -20.09 -29.89
CA ASN A 45 9.64 -20.68 -29.03
C ASN A 45 10.06 -20.63 -27.54
N ALA A 46 9.20 -20.04 -26.70
CA ALA A 46 9.47 -19.81 -25.28
C ALA A 46 9.81 -21.09 -24.51
N ALA A 47 9.21 -22.24 -24.84
CA ALA A 47 9.53 -23.52 -24.20
C ALA A 47 10.98 -23.97 -24.50
N LYS A 48 11.46 -23.72 -25.73
CA LYS A 48 12.85 -24.00 -26.10
C LYS A 48 13.82 -23.08 -25.36
N ILE A 49 13.49 -21.80 -25.21
CA ILE A 49 14.29 -20.83 -24.43
C ILE A 49 14.32 -21.25 -22.96
N LYS A 50 13.16 -21.62 -22.38
CA LYS A 50 13.02 -22.10 -21.00
C LYS A 50 13.87 -23.34 -20.73
N ASN A 51 13.84 -24.33 -21.62
CA ASN A 51 14.65 -25.54 -21.48
C ASN A 51 16.15 -25.24 -21.61
N THR A 52 16.53 -24.33 -22.51
CA THR A 52 17.93 -23.89 -22.65
C THR A 52 18.39 -23.20 -21.38
N TYR A 53 17.60 -22.27 -20.85
CA TYR A 53 17.88 -21.58 -19.60
C TYR A 53 18.03 -22.56 -18.42
N LYS A 54 17.10 -23.52 -18.28
CA LYS A 54 17.18 -24.57 -17.25
C LYS A 54 18.47 -25.39 -17.35
N SER A 55 18.82 -25.84 -18.56
CA SER A 55 20.05 -26.63 -18.78
C SER A 55 21.31 -25.84 -18.44
N LEU A 56 21.33 -24.52 -18.69
CA LEU A 56 22.45 -23.67 -18.33
C LEU A 56 22.57 -23.48 -16.82
N LEU A 57 21.45 -23.32 -16.10
CA LEU A 57 21.46 -23.24 -14.64
C LEU A 57 22.03 -24.54 -14.02
N GLU A 58 21.60 -25.72 -14.46
CA GLU A 58 22.16 -26.98 -13.96
C GLU A 58 23.67 -27.11 -14.27
N ARG A 59 24.12 -26.69 -15.46
CA ARG A 59 25.56 -26.68 -15.78
C ARG A 59 26.35 -25.74 -14.86
N ILE A 60 25.82 -24.56 -14.53
CA ILE A 60 26.48 -23.61 -13.61
C ILE A 60 26.52 -24.20 -12.19
N LYS A 61 25.45 -24.87 -11.76
CA LYS A 61 25.34 -25.52 -10.45
C LYS A 61 26.35 -26.66 -10.26
N GLU A 62 26.58 -27.45 -11.30
CA GLU A 62 27.53 -28.58 -11.30
C GLU A 62 29.00 -28.15 -11.44
N SER A 63 29.27 -26.90 -11.84
CA SER A 63 30.64 -26.42 -12.05
C SER A 63 31.43 -26.32 -10.74
N SER A 64 32.65 -26.86 -10.73
CA SER A 64 33.59 -26.75 -9.60
C SER A 64 34.08 -25.33 -9.37
N ASP A 65 34.14 -24.52 -10.43
CA ASP A 65 34.78 -23.19 -10.43
C ASP A 65 33.81 -22.06 -10.07
N VAL A 66 32.56 -22.42 -9.77
CA VAL A 66 31.50 -21.49 -9.39
C VAL A 66 31.42 -21.41 -7.85
N PRO A 67 31.53 -20.21 -7.24
CA PRO A 67 31.41 -20.04 -5.80
C PRO A 67 30.05 -20.48 -5.26
N ASP A 68 30.01 -20.93 -4.00
CA ASP A 68 28.78 -21.44 -3.37
C ASP A 68 27.64 -20.41 -3.31
N SER A 69 27.97 -19.13 -3.18
CA SER A 69 26.99 -18.04 -3.22
C SER A 69 26.24 -17.96 -4.56
N VAL A 70 26.94 -18.24 -5.66
CA VAL A 70 26.36 -18.27 -7.01
C VAL A 70 25.55 -19.54 -7.21
N LYS A 71 26.02 -20.68 -6.69
CA LYS A 71 25.27 -21.95 -6.71
C LYS A 71 23.94 -21.84 -5.95
N ALA A 72 23.94 -21.18 -4.79
CA ALA A 72 22.73 -20.92 -4.02
C ALA A 72 21.70 -20.09 -4.81
N GLU A 73 22.16 -19.07 -5.53
CA GLU A 73 21.28 -18.23 -6.35
C GLU A 73 20.76 -18.96 -7.60
N VAL A 74 21.61 -19.74 -8.27
CA VAL A 74 21.23 -20.63 -9.37
C VAL A 74 20.18 -21.66 -8.92
N HIS A 75 20.31 -22.19 -7.71
CA HIS A 75 19.32 -23.08 -7.11
C HIS A 75 17.98 -22.35 -6.89
N ARG A 76 17.99 -21.14 -6.34
CA ARG A 76 16.79 -20.29 -6.16
C ARG A 76 16.08 -20.04 -7.50
N LEU A 77 16.83 -19.71 -8.55
CA LEU A 77 16.32 -19.47 -9.90
C LEU A 77 15.73 -20.73 -10.53
N SER A 78 16.33 -21.90 -10.27
CA SER A 78 15.83 -23.20 -10.76
C SER A 78 14.48 -23.55 -10.12
N LEU A 79 14.35 -23.36 -8.81
CA LEU A 79 13.08 -23.54 -8.09
C LEU A 79 11.98 -22.59 -8.61
N ALA A 80 12.31 -21.33 -8.86
CA ALA A 80 11.37 -20.36 -9.42
C ALA A 80 10.89 -20.75 -10.84
N LEU A 81 11.69 -21.52 -11.59
CA LEU A 81 11.38 -21.97 -12.95
C LEU A 81 10.46 -23.21 -12.97
N GLU A 82 10.61 -24.07 -11.96
CA GLU A 82 9.85 -25.31 -11.75
C GLU A 82 8.54 -25.10 -11.02
N SER A 83 8.43 -24.01 -10.25
CA SER A 83 7.17 -23.60 -9.65
C SER A 83 6.10 -23.54 -10.74
N PRO A 84 5.08 -24.42 -10.72
CA PRO A 84 4.00 -24.35 -11.68
C PRO A 84 3.42 -22.94 -11.59
N LYS A 85 2.99 -22.37 -12.73
CA LYS A 85 2.22 -21.11 -12.76
C LYS A 85 0.88 -21.21 -12.02
N THR A 86 0.64 -22.26 -11.24
CA THR A 86 -0.27 -22.22 -10.12
C THR A 86 0.27 -21.18 -9.15
N ILE A 87 -0.40 -20.02 -9.14
CA ILE A 87 -0.46 -19.10 -8.01
C ILE A 87 -0.26 -19.92 -6.72
N PRO A 88 0.72 -19.62 -5.87
CA PRO A 88 0.83 -20.34 -4.61
C PRO A 88 -0.46 -20.07 -3.85
N GLU A 89 -1.32 -21.08 -3.77
CA GLU A 89 -2.31 -21.14 -2.70
C GLU A 89 -1.48 -21.07 -1.42
N ASN A 90 -1.67 -19.99 -0.68
CA ASN A 90 -1.04 -19.75 0.61
C ASN A 90 -1.03 -21.05 1.41
N ILE A 91 0.18 -21.52 1.75
CA ILE A 91 0.35 -22.47 2.84
C ILE A 91 -0.13 -21.74 4.10
N SER A 92 -1.39 -21.92 4.47
CA SER A 92 -1.88 -21.57 5.79
C SER A 92 -1.26 -22.55 6.78
N PHE A 93 -0.34 -22.08 7.63
CA PHE A 93 0.01 -22.83 8.83
C PHE A 93 -1.20 -22.76 9.77
N ASN A 94 -2.08 -23.76 9.72
CA ASN A 94 -3.03 -24.00 10.80
C ASN A 94 -2.24 -24.57 11.99
N ILE A 95 -1.78 -23.67 12.87
CA ILE A 95 -1.37 -24.05 14.21
C ILE A 95 -2.66 -24.22 15.00
N THR A 96 -3.20 -25.44 15.01
CA THR A 96 -4.34 -25.79 15.86
C THR A 96 -3.82 -25.98 17.28
N ALA A 97 -4.06 -25.01 18.15
CA ALA A 97 -3.97 -25.23 19.59
C ALA A 97 -5.14 -26.14 19.98
N HIS A 98 -4.83 -27.36 20.43
CA HIS A 98 -5.81 -28.26 21.04
C HIS A 98 -6.15 -27.77 22.44
N ASP A 99 -7.23 -27.01 22.58
CA ASP A 99 -7.95 -26.91 23.84
C ASP A 99 -9.31 -27.61 23.70
N SER A 100 -9.33 -28.85 24.16
CA SER A 100 -10.54 -29.64 24.29
C SER A 100 -11.27 -29.26 25.59
N SER A 101 -12.52 -28.82 25.48
CA SER A 101 -13.54 -29.19 26.46
C SER A 101 -14.81 -29.62 25.74
N VAL A 102 -15.35 -30.73 26.21
CA VAL A 102 -16.24 -31.68 25.53
C VAL A 102 -17.71 -31.32 25.75
N ILE A 103 -18.46 -31.31 24.62
CA ILE A 103 -19.82 -31.82 24.33
C ILE A 103 -20.98 -31.51 25.31
N ASN A 104 -22.04 -30.92 24.74
CA ASN A 104 -23.39 -31.51 24.79
C ASN A 104 -24.15 -31.20 23.51
N ALA A 105 -24.55 -32.27 22.81
CA ALA A 105 -25.42 -32.25 21.64
C ALA A 105 -26.87 -32.55 22.09
N LEU A 106 -27.83 -31.77 21.60
CA LEU A 106 -29.22 -32.19 21.46
C LEU A 106 -29.74 -31.59 20.15
N GLY A 107 -30.15 -32.46 19.23
CA GLY A 107 -30.53 -32.11 17.88
C GLY A 107 -31.98 -31.65 17.73
N SER A 108 -32.27 -31.15 16.53
CA SER A 108 -33.52 -31.42 15.85
C SER A 108 -33.36 -31.08 14.37
N ASP A 109 -33.51 -32.10 13.54
CA ASP A 109 -33.68 -32.06 12.10
C ASP A 109 -34.89 -31.20 11.72
N ILE A 110 -34.73 -30.23 10.80
CA ILE A 110 -35.79 -29.82 9.86
C ILE A 110 -35.12 -29.40 8.54
N ASP A 111 -35.30 -30.25 7.54
CA ASP A 111 -35.16 -29.97 6.11
C ASP A 111 -36.37 -29.14 5.64
N PRO A 112 -36.16 -28.13 4.77
CA PRO A 112 -37.03 -28.13 3.60
C PRO A 112 -36.29 -27.81 2.31
N THR A 113 -36.32 -28.82 1.43
CA THR A 113 -36.28 -28.70 -0.01
C THR A 113 -37.36 -27.71 -0.48
N LEU A 114 -36.98 -26.62 -1.15
CA LEU A 114 -37.90 -25.75 -1.90
C LEU A 114 -37.48 -25.69 -3.36
N GLU A 115 -38.37 -26.18 -4.20
CA GLU A 115 -38.37 -26.12 -5.66
C GLU A 115 -38.37 -24.67 -6.12
N LEU A 116 -37.45 -24.32 -7.03
CA LEU A 116 -37.40 -23.02 -7.68
C LEU A 116 -38.06 -23.16 -9.06
N GLU A 117 -39.32 -22.75 -9.15
CA GLU A 117 -40.01 -22.57 -10.43
C GLU A 117 -39.41 -21.39 -11.21
N HIS A 118 -39.19 -21.66 -12.49
CA HIS A 118 -38.64 -20.75 -13.49
C HIS A 118 -39.80 -19.97 -14.13
N SER A 119 -39.97 -18.68 -13.78
CA SER A 119 -40.92 -17.80 -14.47
C SER A 119 -40.20 -16.76 -15.32
N ARG A 120 -40.61 -16.77 -16.59
CA ARG A 120 -40.24 -15.96 -17.76
C ARG A 120 -40.13 -14.45 -17.54
N ASP A 121 -39.07 -13.92 -18.16
CA ASP A 121 -38.93 -12.68 -18.93
C ASP A 121 -40.15 -11.73 -19.00
N GLU A 122 -40.06 -10.62 -18.28
CA GLU A 122 -40.60 -9.33 -18.72
C GLU A 122 -39.45 -8.32 -18.73
N GLU A 123 -39.08 -7.87 -19.93
CA GLU A 123 -38.15 -6.77 -20.17
C GLU A 123 -38.80 -5.47 -19.69
N SER A 124 -38.61 -5.12 -18.42
CA SER A 124 -38.92 -3.78 -17.92
C SER A 124 -37.68 -2.90 -18.04
N GLU A 125 -37.83 -1.71 -18.64
CA GLU A 125 -36.85 -0.63 -18.65
C GLU A 125 -36.42 -0.28 -17.21
N GLU A 126 -35.37 -0.95 -16.72
CA GLU A 126 -34.74 -0.62 -15.45
C GLU A 126 -33.99 0.70 -15.63
N GLU A 127 -34.64 1.81 -15.29
CA GLU A 127 -33.93 3.01 -14.85
C GLU A 127 -32.90 2.58 -13.81
N ASP A 128 -31.62 2.92 -14.04
CA ASP A 128 -30.45 2.63 -13.22
C ASP A 128 -30.74 2.78 -11.72
N LYS A 129 -31.28 1.72 -11.11
CA LYS A 129 -31.45 1.63 -9.66
C LYS A 129 -30.05 1.53 -9.11
N ILE A 130 -29.49 2.69 -8.76
CA ILE A 130 -28.27 2.78 -7.96
C ILE A 130 -28.44 1.78 -6.83
N PRO A 131 -27.66 0.69 -6.78
CA PRO A 131 -27.87 -0.35 -5.79
C PRO A 131 -27.79 0.32 -4.42
N SER A 132 -28.92 0.34 -3.70
CA SER A 132 -29.07 0.99 -2.41
C SER A 132 -28.43 0.13 -1.31
N ASP A 133 -27.20 -0.33 -1.56
CA ASP A 133 -26.37 -1.08 -0.63
C ASP A 133 -25.75 -0.11 0.39
N LEU A 134 -26.62 0.63 1.07
CA LEU A 134 -26.29 1.49 2.21
C LEU A 134 -26.11 0.67 3.49
N SER A 135 -26.49 -0.62 3.49
CA SER A 135 -26.57 -1.46 4.69
C SER A 135 -25.24 -2.06 5.11
N ILE A 136 -24.27 -2.25 4.21
CA ILE A 136 -23.07 -3.05 4.52
C ILE A 136 -21.90 -2.21 5.09
N HIS A 137 -21.92 -0.88 4.95
CA HIS A 137 -20.79 -0.03 5.37
C HIS A 137 -21.19 1.29 6.03
N HIS A 138 -22.37 1.34 6.64
CA HIS A 138 -22.72 2.43 7.53
C HIS A 138 -21.69 2.51 8.66
N HIS A 139 -21.09 3.69 8.86
CA HIS A 139 -20.19 3.91 9.99
C HIS A 139 -21.05 3.93 11.26
N PRO A 140 -21.03 2.88 12.11
CA PRO A 140 -22.05 2.64 13.13
C PRO A 140 -22.17 3.76 14.16
N TYR A 141 -21.14 4.59 14.28
CA TYR A 141 -21.09 5.71 15.20
C TYR A 141 -21.60 7.04 14.62
N ARG A 142 -21.96 7.12 13.33
CA ARG A 142 -22.54 8.32 12.72
C ARG A 142 -24.04 8.41 13.00
N THR A 143 -24.36 8.81 14.23
CA THR A 143 -25.73 8.85 14.77
C THR A 143 -26.38 10.25 14.74
N CYS A 144 -25.74 11.21 14.06
CA CYS A 144 -26.17 12.61 14.01
C CYS A 144 -26.41 13.07 12.57
N GLU A 145 -26.92 14.29 12.40
CA GLU A 145 -26.97 14.94 11.10
C GLU A 145 -25.59 15.48 10.73
N TYR A 146 -25.17 15.26 9.49
CA TYR A 146 -23.90 15.74 8.96
C TYR A 146 -24.11 16.56 7.68
N THR A 147 -23.14 17.40 7.38
CA THR A 147 -23.06 18.13 6.11
C THR A 147 -21.68 17.95 5.51
N LEU A 148 -21.61 17.94 4.17
CA LEU A 148 -20.37 17.95 3.42
C LEU A 148 -20.04 19.40 3.08
N ALA A 149 -18.85 19.83 3.49
CA ALA A 149 -18.26 21.08 3.05
C ALA A 149 -17.24 20.75 1.97
N PHE A 150 -17.49 21.24 0.76
CA PHE A 150 -16.50 21.29 -0.31
C PHE A 150 -15.68 22.54 -0.07
N THR A 151 -14.35 22.44 -0.07
CA THR A 151 -13.52 23.64 -0.17
C THR A 151 -13.88 24.28 -1.49
N ASP A 152 -14.51 25.47 -1.45
CA ASP A 152 -14.79 26.26 -2.64
C ASP A 152 -13.50 26.31 -3.45
N GLU A 153 -13.52 25.70 -4.63
CA GLU A 153 -12.54 26.05 -5.65
C GLU A 153 -12.63 27.57 -5.73
N GLU A 154 -11.49 28.26 -5.58
CA GLU A 154 -11.41 29.66 -5.97
C GLU A 154 -12.06 29.68 -7.34
N LYS A 155 -13.31 30.16 -7.41
CA LYS A 155 -14.09 30.16 -8.65
C LYS A 155 -13.16 30.86 -9.61
N GLU A 156 -12.53 30.10 -10.50
CA GLU A 156 -11.78 30.68 -11.59
C GLU A 156 -12.81 31.58 -12.21
N GLU A 157 -12.66 32.89 -11.97
CA GLU A 157 -13.55 33.88 -12.52
C GLU A 157 -13.58 33.51 -13.99
N GLU A 158 -14.76 33.16 -14.49
CA GLU A 158 -15.04 32.93 -15.91
C GLU A 158 -14.78 34.27 -16.62
N GLY A 159 -13.52 34.68 -16.66
CA GLY A 159 -13.03 35.76 -17.46
C GLY A 159 -13.15 35.26 -18.87
N GLU A 160 -13.99 35.94 -19.65
CA GLU A 160 -14.12 35.84 -21.11
C GLU A 160 -12.79 36.19 -21.81
N GLY A 161 -11.68 35.54 -21.43
CA GLY A 161 -10.34 35.77 -21.92
C GLY A 161 -9.96 34.71 -22.94
N ASP A 162 -9.91 35.13 -24.21
CA ASP A 162 -9.31 34.49 -25.38
C ASP A 162 -9.01 32.99 -25.27
N GLU A 163 -9.73 32.20 -26.07
CA GLU A 163 -9.41 30.83 -26.49
C GLU A 163 -7.97 30.75 -27.02
N THR A 164 -7.00 30.70 -26.11
CA THR A 164 -5.67 30.26 -26.44
C THR A 164 -5.74 28.74 -26.46
N ASP A 165 -5.61 28.17 -27.67
CA ASP A 165 -5.48 26.74 -27.93
C ASP A 165 -4.35 26.17 -27.06
N ILE A 166 -4.66 25.82 -25.81
CA ILE A 166 -3.84 24.93 -25.01
C ILE A 166 -4.01 23.59 -25.72
N GLU A 167 -3.10 23.29 -26.64
CA GLU A 167 -2.99 21.99 -27.29
C GLU A 167 -3.08 20.92 -26.18
N ASN A 168 -4.23 20.26 -26.11
CA ASN A 168 -4.50 19.11 -25.27
C ASN A 168 -3.46 18.05 -25.60
N THR A 169 -2.34 18.07 -24.88
CA THR A 169 -1.31 17.04 -24.91
C THR A 169 -1.88 15.83 -24.18
N SER A 170 -2.81 15.17 -24.87
CA SER A 170 -3.71 14.08 -24.46
C SER A 170 -3.01 12.76 -24.11
N ASP A 171 -1.71 12.79 -23.82
CA ASP A 171 -0.95 11.67 -23.28
C ASP A 171 -0.91 11.74 -21.74
N GLU A 172 -2.00 12.17 -21.10
CA GLU A 172 -2.17 11.96 -19.67
C GLU A 172 -2.23 10.45 -19.44
N SER A 173 -1.21 9.90 -18.78
CA SER A 173 -1.07 8.46 -18.63
C SER A 173 -2.18 7.89 -17.75
N GLU A 174 -3.26 7.45 -18.36
CA GLU A 174 -4.35 6.72 -17.72
C GLU A 174 -3.83 5.43 -17.10
N TRP A 175 -4.39 5.06 -15.94
CA TRP A 175 -4.03 3.79 -15.30
C TRP A 175 -4.83 2.65 -15.93
N MET A 176 -4.23 2.04 -16.96
CA MET A 176 -4.79 0.90 -17.68
C MET A 176 -4.34 -0.44 -17.09
N LEU A 177 -5.27 -1.41 -17.04
CA LEU A 177 -4.98 -2.80 -16.70
C LEU A 177 -5.74 -3.75 -17.63
N ASP A 178 -5.02 -4.45 -18.50
CA ASP A 178 -5.58 -5.37 -19.52
C ASP A 178 -6.72 -4.74 -20.36
N GLY A 179 -6.50 -3.50 -20.81
CA GLY A 179 -7.47 -2.74 -21.60
C GLY A 179 -8.62 -2.13 -20.80
N VAL A 180 -8.65 -2.28 -19.48
CA VAL A 180 -9.63 -1.60 -18.60
C VAL A 180 -8.98 -0.35 -17.99
N SER A 181 -9.62 0.81 -18.17
CA SER A 181 -9.24 2.04 -17.47
C SER A 181 -9.68 1.97 -16.02
N ILE A 182 -8.72 1.80 -15.11
CA ILE A 182 -8.99 1.85 -13.67
C ILE A 182 -9.28 3.29 -13.24
N SER A 183 -8.69 4.27 -13.93
CA SER A 183 -8.96 5.69 -13.71
C SER A 183 -10.44 6.02 -13.91
N ASP A 184 -11.03 5.58 -15.02
CA ASP A 184 -12.45 5.85 -15.32
C ASP A 184 -13.37 5.24 -14.28
N LEU A 185 -13.12 3.97 -13.88
CA LEU A 185 -13.91 3.30 -12.84
C LEU A 185 -13.86 4.04 -11.49
N CYS A 186 -12.69 4.59 -11.14
CA CYS A 186 -12.52 5.43 -9.95
C CYS A 186 -13.32 6.74 -10.06
N PHE A 187 -13.22 7.45 -11.19
CA PHE A 187 -13.94 8.70 -11.40
C PHE A 187 -15.46 8.50 -11.49
N ASP A 188 -15.92 7.40 -12.09
CA ASP A 188 -17.33 7.01 -12.12
C ASP A 188 -17.87 6.79 -10.72
N LEU A 189 -17.09 6.17 -9.83
CA LEU A 189 -17.44 6.03 -8.42
C LEU A 189 -17.55 7.39 -7.72
N LYS A 190 -16.61 8.32 -7.95
CA LYS A 190 -16.66 9.69 -7.41
C LYS A 190 -17.92 10.40 -7.90
N ASN A 191 -18.18 10.39 -9.20
CA ASN A 191 -19.35 11.02 -9.83
C ASN A 191 -20.68 10.43 -9.31
N THR A 192 -20.75 9.11 -9.19
CA THR A 192 -21.92 8.43 -8.61
C THR A 192 -22.10 8.82 -7.15
N THR A 193 -21.02 8.94 -6.39
CA THR A 193 -21.07 9.39 -4.99
C THR A 193 -21.53 10.85 -4.87
N LEU A 194 -21.07 11.74 -5.75
CA LEU A 194 -21.54 13.13 -5.82
C LEU A 194 -23.04 13.22 -6.13
N LYS A 195 -23.55 12.38 -7.04
CA LYS A 195 -24.98 12.28 -7.29
C LYS A 195 -25.73 11.78 -6.05
N LEU A 196 -25.22 10.75 -5.39
CA LEU A 196 -25.82 10.18 -4.17
C LEU A 196 -25.92 11.21 -3.04
N THR A 197 -24.91 12.07 -2.87
CA THR A 197 -24.90 13.13 -1.83
C THR A 197 -26.00 14.17 -1.98
N LYS A 198 -26.65 14.26 -3.15
CA LYS A 198 -27.78 15.18 -3.36
C LYS A 198 -29.08 14.65 -2.75
N TYR A 199 -29.19 13.33 -2.54
CA TYR A 199 -30.43 12.67 -2.15
C TYR A 199 -30.32 11.84 -0.86
N THR A 200 -29.10 11.66 -0.34
CA THR A 200 -28.83 10.84 0.85
C THR A 200 -28.12 11.65 1.92
N ASP A 201 -28.45 11.42 3.19
CA ASP A 201 -27.71 11.97 4.33
C ASP A 201 -26.23 11.57 4.25
N PRO A 202 -25.27 12.53 4.27
CA PRO A 202 -23.85 12.24 4.30
C PRO A 202 -23.40 11.25 5.39
N ALA A 203 -24.15 11.13 6.49
CA ALA A 203 -23.93 10.14 7.54
C ALA A 203 -23.89 8.70 7.01
N GLN A 204 -24.65 8.42 5.94
CA GLN A 204 -24.82 7.10 5.34
C GLN A 204 -23.73 6.73 4.33
N LEU A 205 -22.85 7.66 3.97
CA LEU A 205 -21.75 7.34 3.08
C LEU A 205 -20.74 6.41 3.76
N SER A 206 -20.30 5.39 3.05
CA SER A 206 -19.17 4.58 3.50
C SER A 206 -17.86 5.39 3.48
N ASP A 207 -16.87 4.96 4.25
CA ASP A 207 -15.55 5.60 4.24
C ASP A 207 -14.89 5.56 2.86
N ILE A 208 -15.08 4.48 2.10
CA ILE A 208 -14.57 4.37 0.72
C ILE A 208 -15.20 5.45 -0.18
N ARG A 209 -16.49 5.74 -0.02
CA ARG A 209 -17.16 6.82 -0.76
C ARG A 209 -16.67 8.20 -0.30
N LEU A 210 -16.46 8.41 0.99
CA LEU A 210 -15.87 9.66 1.50
C LEU A 210 -14.44 9.89 1.00
N LEU A 211 -13.64 8.84 0.90
CA LEU A 211 -12.31 8.87 0.28
C LEU A 211 -12.40 9.21 -1.21
N ALA A 212 -13.31 8.57 -1.96
CA ALA A 212 -13.49 8.82 -3.39
C ALA A 212 -13.88 10.28 -3.68
N LEU A 213 -14.68 10.91 -2.81
CA LEU A 213 -14.98 12.36 -2.89
C LEU A 213 -13.74 13.25 -2.76
N ASN A 214 -12.65 12.73 -2.18
CA ASN A 214 -11.36 13.42 -2.04
C ASN A 214 -10.32 12.92 -3.06
N ASP A 215 -10.74 12.22 -4.12
CA ASP A 215 -9.86 11.59 -5.12
C ASP A 215 -8.93 10.49 -4.56
N ILE A 216 -9.28 9.95 -3.39
CA ILE A 216 -8.52 8.90 -2.72
C ILE A 216 -9.24 7.57 -2.90
N TYR A 217 -8.52 6.56 -3.39
CA TYR A 217 -9.08 5.24 -3.69
C TYR A 217 -8.29 4.17 -2.96
N ILE A 218 -8.92 3.52 -1.99
CA ILE A 218 -8.31 2.44 -1.22
C ILE A 218 -8.48 1.10 -1.93
N PHE A 219 -7.38 0.40 -2.13
CA PHE A 219 -7.33 -0.93 -2.71
C PHE A 219 -6.83 -1.91 -1.66
N ASP A 220 -7.59 -2.99 -1.48
CA ASP A 220 -7.30 -4.06 -0.53
C ASP A 220 -7.32 -5.41 -1.27
N ARG A 221 -6.68 -6.43 -0.70
CA ARG A 221 -6.78 -7.81 -1.22
C ARG A 221 -8.19 -8.36 -1.01
N ASP A 222 -8.85 -7.97 0.08
CA ASP A 222 -10.26 -8.23 0.32
C ASP A 222 -11.11 -7.22 -0.47
N SER A 223 -11.94 -7.72 -1.39
CA SER A 223 -12.81 -6.86 -2.19
C SER A 223 -13.74 -6.02 -1.32
N THR A 224 -14.21 -6.53 -0.18
CA THR A 224 -15.20 -5.83 0.66
C THR A 224 -14.65 -4.54 1.29
N SER A 225 -13.34 -4.51 1.53
CA SER A 225 -12.59 -3.38 2.08
C SER A 225 -11.87 -2.57 0.99
N SER A 226 -12.02 -2.96 -0.27
CA SER A 226 -11.43 -2.32 -1.45
C SER A 226 -12.47 -1.50 -2.21
N VAL A 227 -12.03 -0.45 -2.90
CA VAL A 227 -12.83 0.32 -3.86
C VAL A 227 -13.37 -0.56 -5.00
N SER A 228 -12.65 -1.63 -5.33
CA SER A 228 -12.98 -2.55 -6.40
C SER A 228 -14.25 -3.36 -6.20
N LYS A 229 -14.89 -3.33 -5.01
CA LYS A 229 -16.25 -3.87 -4.87
C LYS A 229 -17.29 -3.12 -5.69
N TYR A 230 -17.01 -1.87 -6.04
CA TYR A 230 -17.85 -1.07 -6.93
C TYR A 230 -17.54 -1.30 -8.40
N PHE A 231 -16.56 -2.16 -8.72
CA PHE A 231 -16.15 -2.49 -10.09
C PHE A 231 -16.66 -3.88 -10.47
N PRO A 232 -16.66 -4.23 -11.77
CA PRO A 232 -16.90 -5.62 -12.17
C PRO A 232 -15.91 -6.57 -11.49
N THR A 233 -16.38 -7.71 -10.96
CA THR A 233 -15.58 -8.66 -10.16
C THR A 233 -14.27 -9.12 -10.84
N LYS A 234 -14.28 -9.20 -12.18
CA LYS A 234 -13.07 -9.52 -12.98
C LYS A 234 -11.93 -8.51 -12.75
N VAL A 235 -12.27 -7.23 -12.57
CA VAL A 235 -11.30 -6.14 -12.37
C VAL A 235 -10.59 -6.30 -11.03
N HIS A 236 -11.29 -6.68 -9.97
CA HIS A 236 -10.65 -6.97 -8.67
C HIS A 236 -9.62 -8.10 -8.78
N THR A 237 -10.00 -9.18 -9.48
CA THR A 237 -9.11 -10.33 -9.70
C THR A 237 -7.85 -9.92 -10.46
N MET A 238 -7.99 -9.03 -11.45
CA MET A 238 -6.86 -8.48 -12.20
C MET A 238 -5.99 -7.54 -11.37
N LEU A 239 -6.58 -6.75 -10.47
CA LEU A 239 -5.86 -5.82 -9.59
C LEU A 239 -5.05 -6.57 -8.53
N LYS A 240 -5.58 -7.66 -7.98
CA LYS A 240 -5.00 -8.36 -6.82
C LYS A 240 -3.48 -8.64 -6.91
N PRO A 241 -2.91 -9.10 -8.05
CA PRO A 241 -1.45 -9.23 -8.20
C PRO A 241 -0.69 -7.90 -8.12
N THR A 242 -1.26 -6.82 -8.64
CA THR A 242 -0.66 -5.47 -8.60
C THR A 242 -0.70 -4.85 -7.20
N LEU A 243 -1.61 -5.33 -6.35
CA LEU A 243 -1.74 -4.94 -4.95
C LEU A 243 -0.84 -5.78 -4.03
N SER A 244 -0.06 -6.73 -4.57
CA SER A 244 0.71 -7.61 -3.70
C SER A 244 1.80 -6.85 -2.97
N PHE A 245 1.79 -6.99 -1.64
CA PHE A 245 2.83 -6.47 -0.77
C PHE A 245 4.21 -7.06 -1.05
N ASP A 246 4.26 -8.21 -1.72
CA ASP A 246 5.52 -8.85 -2.14
C ASP A 246 6.34 -7.94 -3.06
N THR A 247 5.70 -6.98 -3.72
CA THR A 247 6.39 -5.95 -4.52
C THR A 247 7.21 -4.98 -3.67
N TYR A 248 6.90 -4.87 -2.37
CA TYR A 248 7.60 -4.03 -1.40
C TYR A 248 8.51 -4.83 -0.46
N LEU A 249 8.50 -6.16 -0.55
CA LEU A 249 9.52 -6.96 0.12
C LEU A 249 10.89 -6.49 -0.40
N PRO A 250 11.87 -6.25 0.48
CA PRO A 250 13.20 -5.83 0.06
C PRO A 250 13.74 -6.77 -1.01
N THR A 251 13.89 -6.24 -2.23
CA THR A 251 14.45 -6.99 -3.38
C THR A 251 15.92 -7.30 -3.16
N ARG A 252 16.61 -6.46 -2.38
CA ARG A 252 17.82 -6.86 -1.67
C ARG A 252 17.37 -7.88 -0.65
N GLY A 253 17.64 -9.16 -0.90
CA GLY A 253 17.36 -10.22 0.05
C GLY A 253 17.79 -9.71 1.41
N LEU A 254 16.78 -9.47 2.28
CA LEU A 254 16.99 -8.99 3.64
C LEU A 254 18.13 -9.82 4.16
N ASN A 255 19.28 -9.18 4.39
CA ASN A 255 20.40 -9.93 4.88
C ASN A 255 19.87 -10.50 6.19
N CYS A 256 19.87 -11.83 6.35
CA CYS A 256 19.22 -12.46 7.49
C CYS A 256 19.67 -11.82 8.81
N TYR A 257 20.91 -11.31 8.83
CA TYR A 257 21.48 -10.46 9.85
C TYR A 257 20.65 -9.22 10.22
N ASP A 258 20.16 -8.41 9.27
CA ASP A 258 19.40 -7.20 9.59
C ASP A 258 18.13 -7.55 10.35
N TRP A 259 17.43 -8.59 9.87
CA TRP A 259 16.24 -9.12 10.53
C TRP A 259 16.52 -9.61 11.96
N TYR A 260 17.62 -10.36 12.16
CA TYR A 260 18.03 -10.83 13.49
C TYR A 260 18.43 -9.68 14.41
N MET A 261 19.13 -8.67 13.88
CA MET A 261 19.55 -7.49 14.64
C MET A 261 18.35 -6.67 15.12
N HIS A 262 17.38 -6.40 14.24
CA HIS A 262 16.15 -5.73 14.60
C HIS A 262 15.34 -6.52 15.63
N THR A 263 15.18 -7.83 15.41
CA THR A 263 14.48 -8.70 16.35
C THR A 263 15.15 -8.69 17.72
N ALA A 264 16.47 -8.86 17.78
CA ALA A 264 17.23 -8.83 19.03
C ALA A 264 17.10 -7.48 19.74
N GLN A 265 17.27 -6.37 19.02
CA GLN A 265 17.15 -5.02 19.57
C GLN A 265 15.75 -4.80 20.15
N VAL A 266 14.71 -5.13 19.40
CA VAL A 266 13.32 -5.00 19.85
C VAL A 266 13.05 -5.87 21.08
N LEU A 267 13.52 -7.12 21.08
CA LEU A 267 13.38 -8.01 22.24
C LEU A 267 14.05 -7.40 23.47
N THR A 268 15.26 -6.86 23.36
CA THR A 268 15.94 -6.24 24.51
C THR A 268 15.20 -5.03 25.07
N GLN A 269 14.45 -4.31 24.25
CA GLN A 269 13.68 -3.13 24.66
C GLN A 269 12.32 -3.48 25.25
N ILE A 270 11.61 -4.45 24.64
CA ILE A 270 10.21 -4.74 24.99
C ILE A 270 10.09 -5.85 26.04
N LEU A 271 11.05 -6.78 26.12
CA LEU A 271 10.98 -7.90 27.05
C LEU A 271 10.84 -7.46 28.53
N PRO A 272 11.55 -6.43 29.02
CA PRO A 272 11.33 -5.94 30.39
C PRO A 272 9.91 -5.43 30.62
N VAL A 273 9.28 -4.80 29.62
CA VAL A 273 7.89 -4.31 29.71
C VAL A 273 6.93 -5.50 29.77
N LEU A 274 7.15 -6.51 28.93
CA LEU A 274 6.31 -7.71 28.92
C LEU A 274 6.41 -8.54 30.21
N ILE A 275 7.61 -8.64 30.80
CA ILE A 275 7.83 -9.41 32.04
C ILE A 275 7.24 -8.71 33.25
N ASN A 276 7.43 -7.39 33.36
CA ASN A 276 6.96 -6.63 34.52
C ASN A 276 5.47 -6.26 34.43
N GLY A 277 4.85 -6.53 33.28
CA GLY A 277 3.54 -6.04 32.93
C GLY A 277 3.58 -4.58 32.47
N PRO A 278 2.68 -4.19 31.55
CA PRO A 278 2.53 -2.79 31.16
C PRO A 278 2.16 -1.92 32.37
N PRO A 279 2.75 -0.73 32.51
CA PRO A 279 2.31 0.24 33.51
C PRO A 279 0.92 0.76 33.10
N ASP A 280 -0.11 0.35 33.84
CA ASP A 280 -1.52 0.69 33.65
C ASP A 280 -2.01 0.61 32.19
N ASP A 281 -2.49 -0.56 31.79
CA ASP A 281 -3.18 -0.81 30.50
C ASP A 281 -4.41 0.07 30.24
N LEU A 282 -4.83 0.85 31.24
CA LEU A 282 -5.96 1.76 31.14
C LEU A 282 -5.66 3.01 30.29
N ASN A 283 -4.37 3.34 30.08
CA ASN A 283 -3.99 4.47 29.25
C ASN A 283 -3.34 4.01 27.93
N GLU A 284 -4.04 4.23 26.82
CA GLU A 284 -3.54 3.91 25.47
C GLU A 284 -2.22 4.60 25.14
N ASP A 285 -2.05 5.86 25.59
CA ASP A 285 -0.79 6.59 25.41
C ASP A 285 0.38 5.78 25.99
N SER A 286 0.17 5.11 27.13
CA SER A 286 1.16 4.19 27.69
C SER A 286 1.43 3.05 26.71
N PHE A 287 0.41 2.36 26.20
CA PHE A 287 0.61 1.24 25.27
C PHE A 287 1.44 1.64 24.04
N VAL A 288 1.07 2.75 23.39
CA VAL A 288 1.78 3.26 22.22
C VAL A 288 3.22 3.62 22.58
N HIS A 289 3.44 4.30 23.70
CA HIS A 289 4.78 4.73 24.09
C HIS A 289 5.68 3.61 24.61
N TYR A 290 5.15 2.56 25.23
CA TYR A 290 5.96 1.45 25.75
C TYR A 290 6.25 0.39 24.69
N TYR A 291 5.25 0.00 23.90
CA TYR A 291 5.40 -1.09 22.94
C TYR A 291 5.72 -0.59 21.53
N LEU A 292 4.82 0.21 20.96
CA LEU A 292 4.95 0.66 19.57
C LEU A 292 6.14 1.60 19.38
N SER A 293 6.44 2.45 20.36
CA SER A 293 7.60 3.34 20.25
C SER A 293 8.91 2.61 20.09
N SER A 294 9.12 1.55 20.88
CA SER A 294 10.32 0.71 20.79
C SER A 294 10.40 -0.01 19.43
N LEU A 295 9.27 -0.57 18.96
CA LEU A 295 9.17 -1.21 17.64
C LEU A 295 9.51 -0.25 16.49
N LEU A 296 8.79 0.87 16.43
CA LEU A 296 8.95 1.87 15.37
C LEU A 296 10.34 2.52 15.43
N SER A 297 10.86 2.79 16.63
CA SER A 297 12.19 3.34 16.79
C SER A 297 13.26 2.38 16.32
N SER A 298 13.18 1.10 16.69
CA SER A 298 14.18 0.11 16.27
C SER A 298 14.21 -0.10 14.76
N VAL A 299 13.07 -0.01 14.08
CA VAL A 299 12.98 -0.19 12.63
C VAL A 299 13.35 1.09 11.88
N PHE A 300 12.70 2.21 12.16
CA PHE A 300 12.88 3.43 11.36
C PHE A 300 14.08 4.28 11.76
N ALA A 301 14.72 4.04 12.93
CA ALA A 301 15.93 4.78 13.32
C ALA A 301 17.22 4.10 12.84
N SER A 302 17.15 2.86 12.34
CA SER A 302 18.33 2.18 11.80
C SER A 302 18.80 2.79 10.49
N ASP A 303 17.87 3.32 9.68
CA ASP A 303 18.22 4.01 8.45
C ASP A 303 18.68 5.46 8.74
N PRO A 304 19.92 5.83 8.37
CA PRO A 304 20.45 7.17 8.64
C PRO A 304 19.71 8.30 7.89
N LEU A 305 19.06 8.00 6.76
CA LEU A 305 18.26 8.95 5.98
C LEU A 305 16.93 9.30 6.67
N LEU A 306 16.51 8.46 7.61
CA LEU A 306 15.25 8.59 8.31
C LEU A 306 15.45 9.25 9.68
N LYS A 307 14.46 10.07 10.03
CA LYS A 307 14.31 10.70 11.35
C LYS A 307 12.86 10.55 11.74
N MET A 308 12.60 10.47 13.04
CA MET A 308 11.25 10.29 13.56
C MET A 308 10.89 11.37 14.57
N LYS A 309 9.59 11.59 14.74
CA LYS A 309 9.07 12.52 15.75
C LYS A 309 7.70 12.06 16.23
N TRP A 310 7.56 12.00 17.55
CA TRP A 310 6.28 11.86 18.24
C TRP A 310 5.57 13.20 18.38
N ALA A 311 4.25 13.15 18.42
CA ALA A 311 3.38 14.31 18.60
C ALA A 311 3.33 14.82 20.05
N ASN A 312 4.47 14.97 20.72
CA ASN A 312 4.49 15.44 22.12
C ASN A 312 3.73 16.78 22.23
N GLY A 313 2.85 16.88 23.23
CA GLY A 313 1.69 17.78 23.36
C GLY A 313 1.87 19.30 23.23
N GLN A 314 3.02 19.81 22.78
CA GLN A 314 3.11 21.22 22.36
C GLN A 314 2.53 21.39 20.96
N LEU A 315 1.26 21.76 20.94
CA LEU A 315 0.56 22.32 19.79
C LEU A 315 1.33 23.55 19.30
N ILE A 316 2.12 23.40 18.23
CA ILE A 316 2.43 24.56 17.40
C ILE A 316 1.09 24.91 16.74
N LYS A 317 0.44 25.98 17.22
CA LYS A 317 -0.76 26.56 16.62
C LYS A 317 -0.39 27.12 15.24
N ASN A 318 -0.15 26.25 14.27
CA ASN A 318 -0.24 26.66 12.88
C ASN A 318 -1.72 26.71 12.56
N ASN A 319 -2.24 27.92 12.42
CA ASN A 319 -3.67 28.21 12.23
C ASN A 319 -4.33 27.48 11.04
N ASN A 320 -3.53 26.86 10.16
CA ASN A 320 -4.03 26.17 8.96
C ASN A 320 -3.76 24.65 8.94
N ALA A 321 -3.08 24.08 9.93
CA ALA A 321 -2.82 22.63 9.95
C ALA A 321 -3.92 21.93 10.76
N ALA A 322 -5.02 21.56 10.09
CA ALA A 322 -6.17 20.89 10.70
C ALA A 322 -5.84 19.50 11.30
N PHE A 323 -4.69 18.92 10.95
CA PHE A 323 -4.32 17.57 11.33
C PHE A 323 -2.88 17.49 11.86
N LYS A 324 -2.71 16.94 13.06
CA LYS A 324 -1.40 16.65 13.67
C LYS A 324 -1.31 15.13 13.87
N PRO A 325 -0.46 14.41 13.12
CA PRO A 325 -0.33 12.98 13.30
C PRO A 325 0.42 12.65 14.58
N ASP A 326 0.09 11.51 15.18
CA ASP A 326 0.66 11.03 16.45
C ASP A 326 2.14 10.68 16.34
N PHE A 327 2.54 10.14 15.18
CA PHE A 327 3.92 9.86 14.84
C PHE A 327 4.19 10.12 13.36
N LEU A 328 5.42 10.53 13.06
CA LEU A 328 5.86 10.72 11.69
C LEU A 328 7.31 10.27 11.50
N VAL A 329 7.63 9.83 10.29
CA VAL A 329 9.00 9.63 9.79
C VAL A 329 9.24 10.62 8.66
N TYR A 330 10.43 11.19 8.64
CA TYR A 330 10.83 12.21 7.69
C TYR A 330 12.30 12.09 7.33
N ASN A 331 12.64 12.59 6.14
CA ASN A 331 14.01 12.87 5.74
C ASN A 331 14.30 14.37 5.91
N ILE A 332 15.54 14.71 6.23
CA ILE A 332 16.04 16.08 6.22
C ILE A 332 16.99 16.19 5.04
N SER A 333 16.59 16.96 4.02
CA SER A 333 17.43 17.22 2.86
C SER A 333 17.72 18.72 2.79
N GLY A 334 18.99 19.07 3.02
CA GLY A 334 19.37 20.47 3.26
C GLY A 334 18.71 21.01 4.53
N SER A 335 17.98 22.11 4.42
CA SER A 335 17.20 22.71 5.52
C SER A 335 15.72 22.31 5.50
N VAL A 336 15.31 21.46 4.56
CA VAL A 336 13.90 21.14 4.34
C VAL A 336 13.56 19.78 4.94
N LYS A 337 12.55 19.78 5.80
CA LYS A 337 11.91 18.57 6.33
C LYS A 337 10.91 18.01 5.31
N CYS A 338 11.04 16.75 4.95
CA CYS A 338 10.13 16.03 4.06
C CYS A 338 9.53 14.84 4.81
N VAL A 339 8.24 14.92 5.15
CA VAL A 339 7.52 13.80 5.77
C VAL A 339 7.28 12.72 4.72
N ILE A 340 7.50 11.47 5.09
CA ILE A 340 7.41 10.30 4.20
C ILE A 340 6.56 9.17 4.79
N LEU A 341 6.38 9.16 6.12
CA LEU A 341 5.48 8.25 6.83
C LEU A 341 4.69 9.03 7.87
N ILE A 342 3.42 8.66 8.00
CA ILE A 342 2.49 9.19 8.99
C ILE A 342 1.85 8.03 9.73
N ALA A 343 1.66 8.17 11.04
CA ALA A 343 0.95 7.19 11.84
C ALA A 343 -0.09 7.85 12.76
N GLU A 344 -1.22 7.17 12.87
CA GLU A 344 -2.34 7.49 13.76
C GLU A 344 -2.58 6.28 14.67
N PHE A 345 -2.61 6.52 15.98
CA PHE A 345 -2.92 5.51 16.99
C PHE A 345 -4.24 5.87 17.66
N LYS A 346 -5.10 4.87 17.83
CA LYS A 346 -6.43 5.01 18.42
C LYS A 346 -6.75 3.84 19.33
N PRO A 347 -7.52 4.06 20.41
CA PRO A 347 -7.96 2.99 21.28
C PRO A 347 -9.20 2.36 20.64
N ILE A 348 -9.47 1.09 20.97
CA ILE A 348 -10.59 0.31 20.41
C ILE A 348 -11.94 1.02 20.58
N GLU A 349 -12.09 1.81 21.66
CA GLU A 349 -13.36 2.38 22.06
C GLU A 349 -13.58 3.83 21.61
N GLN A 350 -12.58 4.50 21.03
CA GLN A 350 -12.70 5.93 20.65
C GLN A 350 -12.63 6.11 19.14
N ASN A 351 -13.60 5.51 18.45
CA ASN A 351 -13.82 5.85 17.06
C ASN A 351 -14.41 7.26 16.94
N SER A 352 -13.84 8.06 16.03
CA SER A 352 -14.33 9.40 15.78
C SER A 352 -15.78 9.37 15.27
N TYR A 353 -16.65 10.18 15.87
CA TYR A 353 -18.04 10.26 15.46
C TYR A 353 -18.24 10.87 14.06
N VAL A 354 -17.23 11.51 13.46
CA VAL A 354 -17.38 12.25 12.20
C VAL A 354 -16.77 11.46 11.05
N GLU A 355 -15.46 11.50 10.92
CA GLU A 355 -14.70 10.76 9.91
C GLU A 355 -13.87 9.70 10.62
N SER A 356 -13.79 8.48 10.07
CA SER A 356 -12.92 7.47 10.65
C SER A 356 -11.46 7.92 10.57
N ASP A 357 -10.63 7.37 11.44
CA ASP A 357 -9.23 7.75 11.50
C ASP A 357 -8.46 7.27 10.25
N LEU A 358 -8.96 6.24 9.56
CA LEU A 358 -8.49 5.89 8.21
C LEU A 358 -8.73 7.01 7.20
N VAL A 359 -9.90 7.64 7.19
CA VAL A 359 -10.20 8.77 6.29
C VAL A 359 -9.27 9.94 6.59
N LYS A 360 -9.06 10.26 7.87
CA LYS A 360 -8.14 11.34 8.28
C LYS A 360 -6.69 11.03 7.87
N LEU A 361 -6.19 9.84 8.19
CA LEU A 361 -4.85 9.39 7.81
C LEU A 361 -4.66 9.49 6.29
N SER A 362 -5.64 9.04 5.53
CA SER A 362 -5.62 9.08 4.07
C SER A 362 -5.51 10.52 3.53
N LYS A 363 -6.28 11.46 4.09
CA LYS A 363 -6.18 12.89 3.73
C LYS A 363 -4.80 13.47 4.08
N GLN A 364 -4.26 13.16 5.26
CA GLN A 364 -2.91 13.57 5.65
C GLN A 364 -1.84 13.00 4.70
N MET A 365 -2.01 11.75 4.25
CA MET A 365 -1.14 11.11 3.27
C MET A 365 -1.22 11.82 1.90
N LYS A 366 -2.43 12.15 1.42
CA LYS A 366 -2.66 12.95 0.19
C LYS A 366 -1.92 14.29 0.25
N ASP A 367 -2.13 15.05 1.32
CA ASP A 367 -1.48 16.35 1.53
C ASP A 367 0.05 16.24 1.53
N THR A 368 0.57 15.17 2.15
CA THR A 368 2.00 14.93 2.23
C THR A 368 2.58 14.51 0.89
N LEU A 369 1.86 13.68 0.14
CA LEU A 369 2.22 13.30 -1.23
C LEU A 369 2.26 14.53 -2.14
N ASN A 370 1.26 15.40 -2.07
CA ASN A 370 1.22 16.67 -2.81
C ASN A 370 2.46 17.52 -2.54
N LYS A 371 2.86 17.64 -1.26
CA LYS A 371 4.08 18.37 -0.88
C LYS A 371 5.34 17.76 -1.49
N LEU A 372 5.42 16.44 -1.62
CA LEU A 372 6.56 15.79 -2.29
C LEU A 372 6.55 16.02 -3.80
N VAL A 373 5.38 15.96 -4.46
CA VAL A 373 5.24 16.26 -5.89
C VAL A 373 5.59 17.72 -6.20
N ILE A 374 5.14 18.68 -5.38
CA ILE A 374 5.49 20.11 -5.52
C ILE A 374 7.00 20.32 -5.34
N LYS A 375 7.61 19.59 -4.40
CA LYS A 375 9.07 19.52 -4.24
C LYS A 375 9.76 18.75 -5.36
N GLY A 376 9.01 18.25 -6.35
CA GLY A 376 9.41 17.48 -7.53
C GLY A 376 10.25 16.26 -7.24
N VAL A 377 9.85 15.54 -6.19
CA VAL A 377 10.23 14.14 -5.96
C VAL A 377 9.56 13.29 -7.05
N THR A 378 10.31 12.44 -7.72
CA THR A 378 9.79 11.62 -8.83
C THR A 378 9.05 10.38 -8.30
N LYS A 379 7.81 10.16 -8.76
CA LYS A 379 6.96 9.03 -8.33
C LYS A 379 7.02 8.81 -6.80
N PRO A 380 6.68 9.84 -6.01
CA PRO A 380 6.78 9.74 -4.55
C PRO A 380 5.80 8.70 -4.03
N ARG A 381 6.15 8.10 -2.89
CA ARG A 381 5.27 7.20 -2.13
C ARG A 381 5.23 7.66 -0.68
N ILE A 382 4.05 7.65 -0.07
CA ILE A 382 3.86 7.95 1.34
C ILE A 382 3.38 6.70 2.07
N CYS A 383 3.98 6.45 3.22
CA CYS A 383 3.58 5.34 4.09
C CYS A 383 2.59 5.82 5.16
N GLY A 384 1.63 4.97 5.50
CA GLY A 384 0.63 5.19 6.54
C GLY A 384 0.66 4.04 7.54
N ILE A 385 0.52 4.33 8.84
CA ILE A 385 0.26 3.32 9.86
C ILE A 385 -1.00 3.72 10.60
N HIS A 386 -1.98 2.83 10.64
CA HIS A 386 -3.19 2.99 11.46
C HIS A 386 -3.21 1.88 12.49
N CYS A 387 -3.15 2.23 13.77
CA CYS A 387 -3.25 1.29 14.87
C CYS A 387 -4.55 1.50 15.62
N GLU A 388 -5.39 0.48 15.65
CA GLU A 388 -6.62 0.47 16.45
C GLU A 388 -6.53 -0.68 17.46
N GLY A 389 -6.25 -0.33 18.71
CA GLY A 389 -5.92 -1.31 19.75
C GLY A 389 -4.72 -2.18 19.39
N GLU A 390 -4.95 -3.48 19.20
CA GLU A 390 -3.90 -4.45 18.80
C GLU A 390 -3.75 -4.58 17.28
N SER A 391 -4.68 -4.04 16.49
CA SER A 391 -4.67 -4.22 15.05
C SER A 391 -3.90 -3.09 14.39
N VAL A 392 -2.77 -3.42 13.77
CA VAL A 392 -1.99 -2.47 12.97
C VAL A 392 -2.25 -2.74 11.50
N HIS A 393 -2.67 -1.69 10.80
CA HIS A 393 -2.81 -1.66 9.36
C HIS A 393 -1.75 -0.72 8.80
N THR A 394 -1.01 -1.18 7.80
CA THR A 394 -0.02 -0.36 7.11
C THR A 394 -0.51 -0.07 5.71
N TYR A 395 -0.24 1.13 5.22
CA TYR A 395 -0.70 1.61 3.92
C TYR A 395 0.45 2.21 3.14
N VAL A 396 0.38 2.13 1.81
CA VAL A 396 1.24 2.86 0.89
C VAL A 396 0.36 3.66 -0.06
N MET A 397 0.62 4.96 -0.18
CA MET A 397 -0.06 5.83 -1.14
C MET A 397 0.88 6.25 -2.27
N ASP A 398 0.38 6.17 -3.50
CA ASP A 398 1.00 6.75 -4.70
C ASP A 398 -0.04 7.45 -5.60
N LEU A 399 0.45 8.02 -6.71
CA LEU A 399 -0.35 8.80 -7.68
C LEU A 399 -0.14 8.22 -9.09
N PRO A 400 -0.83 7.11 -9.44
CA PRO A 400 -0.65 6.43 -10.73
C PRO A 400 -1.22 7.19 -11.95
N SER A 401 -2.16 8.11 -11.74
CA SER A 401 -2.86 8.88 -12.79
C SER A 401 -3.19 10.28 -12.25
N PRO A 402 -3.43 11.29 -13.11
CA PRO A 402 -3.91 12.60 -12.66
C PRO A 402 -5.08 12.48 -11.70
N LYS A 403 -5.04 13.22 -10.58
CA LYS A 403 -6.08 13.26 -9.54
C LYS A 403 -6.54 11.87 -9.06
N LEU A 404 -5.67 10.85 -9.06
CA LEU A 404 -6.01 9.52 -8.58
C LEU A 404 -5.02 9.09 -7.51
N TYR A 405 -5.35 9.35 -6.24
CA TYR A 405 -4.52 8.96 -5.10
C TYR A 405 -4.84 7.53 -4.71
N ARG A 406 -3.96 6.61 -5.07
CA ARG A 406 -4.16 5.19 -4.76
C ARG A 406 -3.55 4.87 -3.41
N ILE A 407 -4.37 4.39 -2.48
CA ILE A 407 -3.92 3.79 -1.22
C ILE A 407 -3.98 2.27 -1.37
N ILE A 408 -2.90 1.58 -1.06
CA ILE A 408 -2.85 0.12 -0.99
C ILE A 408 -2.78 -0.28 0.48
N ASN A 409 -3.70 -1.12 0.95
CA ASN A 409 -3.53 -1.80 2.24
C ASN A 409 -2.40 -2.81 2.10
N ALA A 410 -1.27 -2.43 2.68
CA ALA A 410 -0.01 -3.14 2.55
C ALA A 410 0.02 -4.37 3.47
N SER A 411 -0.46 -4.23 4.71
CA SER A 411 -0.52 -5.34 5.65
C SER A 411 -1.51 -5.07 6.78
N LYS A 412 -2.06 -6.15 7.33
CA LYS A 412 -2.84 -6.17 8.55
C LYS A 412 -2.20 -7.15 9.52
N ILE A 413 -1.65 -6.64 10.61
CA ILE A 413 -0.93 -7.42 11.61
C ILE A 413 -1.56 -7.20 12.99
N LYS A 414 -1.47 -8.21 13.85
CA LYS A 414 -1.78 -8.07 15.26
C LYS A 414 -0.51 -7.83 16.05
N LEU A 415 -0.54 -6.85 16.93
CA LEU A 415 0.48 -6.64 17.95
C LEU A 415 0.36 -7.69 19.04
N PHE A 416 1.47 -7.91 19.74
CA PHE A 416 1.54 -8.79 20.90
C PHE A 416 1.49 -7.94 22.18
N LYS A 417 0.71 -8.37 23.17
CA LYS A 417 0.61 -7.74 24.49
C LYS A 417 1.35 -8.54 25.57
N ASN A 418 1.48 -9.83 25.34
CA ASN A 418 1.93 -10.79 26.34
C ASN A 418 3.06 -11.66 25.79
N VAL A 419 3.82 -12.30 26.68
CA VAL A 419 4.99 -13.13 26.32
C VAL A 419 4.61 -14.34 25.45
N ASP A 420 3.44 -14.93 25.66
CA ASP A 420 2.90 -16.04 24.85
C ASP A 420 2.65 -15.65 23.39
N GLN A 421 2.40 -14.36 23.14
CA GLN A 421 2.20 -13.80 21.80
C GLN A 421 3.50 -13.36 21.12
N MET A 422 4.66 -13.53 21.76
CA MET A 422 5.96 -13.13 21.20
C MET A 422 6.28 -13.81 19.86
N SER A 423 5.64 -14.95 19.56
CA SER A 423 5.71 -15.61 18.26
C SER A 423 5.22 -14.73 17.08
N LEU A 424 4.45 -13.67 17.36
CA LEU A 424 4.01 -12.69 16.36
C LEU A 424 5.10 -11.67 15.98
N LEU A 425 6.11 -11.47 16.83
CA LEU A 425 7.14 -10.45 16.63
C LEU A 425 7.87 -10.57 15.28
N PRO A 426 8.32 -11.76 14.84
CA PRO A 426 8.84 -11.99 13.50
C PRO A 426 8.02 -11.35 12.38
N ASN A 427 6.70 -11.53 12.44
CA ASN A 427 5.79 -11.02 11.43
C ASN A 427 5.69 -9.50 11.50
N VAL A 428 5.55 -8.96 12.72
CA VAL A 428 5.51 -7.50 12.95
C VAL A 428 6.75 -6.81 12.40
N ILE A 429 7.95 -7.32 12.72
CA ILE A 429 9.22 -6.76 12.24
C ILE A 429 9.33 -6.85 10.72
N THR A 430 8.96 -7.99 10.14
CA THR A 430 9.01 -8.17 8.68
C THR A 430 8.14 -7.13 7.97
N HIS A 431 6.91 -6.90 8.43
CA HIS A 431 6.02 -5.91 7.83
C HIS A 431 6.49 -4.47 8.03
N LEU A 432 7.03 -4.13 9.21
CA LEU A 432 7.59 -2.80 9.47
C LEU A 432 8.84 -2.54 8.62
N LEU A 433 9.72 -3.54 8.43
CA LEU A 433 10.90 -3.42 7.57
C LEU A 433 10.54 -3.22 6.09
N CYS A 434 9.45 -3.83 5.63
CA CYS A 434 8.96 -3.56 4.27
C CYS A 434 8.51 -2.10 4.12
N LEU A 435 7.82 -1.57 5.13
CA LEU A 435 7.38 -0.17 5.13
C LEU A 435 8.57 0.80 5.22
N GLU A 436 9.59 0.44 6.01
CA GLU A 436 10.88 1.16 6.07
C GLU A 436 11.56 1.19 4.70
N GLY A 437 11.63 0.05 3.99
CA GLY A 437 12.18 0.01 2.64
C GLY A 437 11.50 0.98 1.66
N VAL A 438 10.16 1.10 1.71
CA VAL A 438 9.41 2.08 0.91
C VAL A 438 9.72 3.51 1.33
N ALA A 439 9.79 3.77 2.63
CA ALA A 439 10.13 5.09 3.17
C ALA A 439 11.54 5.52 2.75
N SER A 440 12.54 4.63 2.87
CA SER A 440 13.94 4.88 2.50
C SER A 440 14.13 5.09 1.00
N GLU A 441 13.38 4.35 0.15
CA GLU A 441 13.33 4.61 -1.29
C GLU A 441 12.84 6.05 -1.58
N THR A 442 11.75 6.47 -0.92
CA THR A 442 11.24 7.84 -1.04
C THR A 442 12.23 8.87 -0.49
N ALA A 443 12.90 8.61 0.63
CA ALA A 443 13.92 9.49 1.20
C ALA A 443 15.08 9.73 0.23
N THR A 444 15.55 8.67 -0.44
CA THR A 444 16.61 8.77 -1.46
C THR A 444 16.16 9.65 -2.65
N LYS A 445 14.89 9.50 -3.08
CA LYS A 445 14.31 10.35 -4.14
C LYS A 445 14.18 11.80 -3.69
N VAL A 446 13.86 12.06 -2.41
CA VAL A 446 13.83 13.40 -1.83
C VAL A 446 15.21 14.05 -1.91
N GLU A 447 16.26 13.35 -1.47
CA GLU A 447 17.62 13.90 -1.53
C GLU A 447 18.07 14.19 -2.95
N THR A 448 17.76 13.28 -3.87
CA THR A 448 18.00 13.46 -5.31
C THR A 448 17.31 14.72 -5.84
N ALA A 449 16.03 14.90 -5.54
CA ALA A 449 15.26 16.07 -5.96
C ALA A 449 15.83 17.40 -5.38
N SER A 450 16.26 17.38 -4.13
CA SER A 450 16.91 18.52 -3.48
C SER A 450 18.23 18.88 -4.15
N LEU A 451 19.09 17.90 -4.45
CA LEU A 451 20.38 18.12 -5.13
C LEU A 451 20.20 18.73 -6.52
N TYR A 452 19.18 18.30 -7.29
CA TYR A 452 18.85 18.94 -8.56
C TYR A 452 18.41 20.39 -8.39
N SER A 453 17.68 20.71 -7.33
CA SER A 453 17.22 22.06 -7.05
C SER A 453 18.38 23.01 -6.71
N TYR A 454 19.43 22.52 -6.04
CA TYR A 454 20.61 23.33 -5.69
C TYR A 454 21.59 23.53 -6.85
N SER A 455 21.73 22.56 -7.74
CA SER A 455 22.76 22.58 -8.79
C SER A 455 22.43 23.48 -9.99
N LYS A 456 21.26 24.14 -10.00
CA LYS A 456 20.70 24.89 -11.17
C LYS A 456 20.68 24.06 -12.46
N LEU A 457 20.87 22.75 -12.38
CA LEU A 457 20.76 21.86 -13.53
C LEU A 457 19.31 21.85 -13.99
N LYS A 458 19.10 21.71 -15.30
CA LYS A 458 17.74 21.51 -15.83
C LYS A 458 17.14 20.31 -15.10
N ARG A 459 16.06 20.58 -14.37
CA ARG A 459 15.33 19.56 -13.63
C ARG A 459 14.91 18.48 -14.62
N PRO A 460 15.12 17.18 -14.32
CA PRO A 460 14.41 16.13 -15.04
C PRO A 460 12.92 16.47 -15.01
N ALA A 461 12.22 16.36 -16.14
CA ALA A 461 10.78 16.59 -16.16
C ALA A 461 10.15 15.75 -15.04
N PRO A 462 9.40 16.35 -14.11
CA PRO A 462 8.78 15.59 -13.04
C PRO A 462 7.84 14.57 -13.69
N ASN A 463 7.99 13.29 -13.32
CA ASN A 463 7.14 12.23 -13.86
C ASN A 463 5.65 12.43 -13.51
N SER A 464 5.36 13.20 -12.46
CA SER A 464 4.01 13.62 -12.08
C SER A 464 3.98 15.15 -12.08
N PRO A 465 3.34 15.80 -13.06
CA PRO A 465 3.23 17.24 -13.09
C PRO A 465 2.33 17.73 -11.95
N VAL A 466 2.47 19.01 -11.58
CA VAL A 466 1.66 19.64 -10.54
C VAL A 466 0.17 19.65 -10.92
N SER A 467 -0.15 19.62 -12.22
CA SER A 467 -1.52 19.49 -12.74
C SER A 467 -2.21 18.18 -12.34
N TRP A 468 -1.45 17.14 -11.97
CA TRP A 468 -2.03 15.89 -11.46
C TRP A 468 -2.56 16.00 -10.03
N LEU A 469 -2.23 17.07 -9.31
CA LEU A 469 -2.65 17.22 -7.92
C LEU A 469 -4.10 17.69 -7.86
N SER A 470 -4.87 17.07 -6.97
CA SER A 470 -6.21 17.54 -6.61
C SER A 470 -6.12 18.54 -5.46
N SER A 471 -6.65 19.74 -5.66
CA SER A 471 -6.90 20.76 -4.63
C SER A 471 -8.22 20.52 -3.88
N GLU A 472 -9.13 19.74 -4.48
CA GLU A 472 -10.44 19.44 -3.91
C GLU A 472 -10.31 18.68 -2.59
N ASN A 473 -10.95 19.23 -1.56
CA ASN A 473 -11.11 18.56 -0.28
C ASN A 473 -12.56 18.62 0.14
N VAL A 474 -13.07 17.45 0.53
CA VAL A 474 -14.43 17.29 1.06
C VAL A 474 -14.31 16.91 2.52
N THR A 475 -14.86 17.77 3.37
CA THR A 475 -14.88 17.56 4.82
C THR A 475 -16.29 17.23 5.27
N LEU A 476 -16.44 16.10 5.95
CA LEU A 476 -17.67 15.77 6.67
C LEU A 476 -17.67 16.51 8.01
N SER A 477 -18.75 17.22 8.31
CA SER A 477 -18.88 17.96 9.56
C SER A 477 -20.25 17.71 10.20
N ARG A 478 -20.28 17.66 11.54
CA ARG A 478 -21.53 17.47 12.30
C ARG A 478 -22.33 18.77 12.31
N ILE A 479 -23.61 18.70 12.02
CA ILE A 479 -24.51 19.85 12.16
C ILE A 479 -24.74 20.10 13.67
N PRO A 480 -24.44 21.29 14.20
CA PRO A 480 -24.67 21.60 15.61
C PRO A 480 -26.16 21.48 15.94
N LYS A 481 -26.51 20.72 16.98
CA LYS A 481 -27.89 20.69 17.49
C LYS A 481 -28.26 22.09 17.95
N LYS A 482 -29.23 22.75 17.29
CA LYS A 482 -29.79 24.02 17.76
C LYS A 482 -30.30 23.79 19.18
N GLN A 483 -29.68 24.43 20.18
CA GLN A 483 -30.20 24.41 21.53
C GLN A 483 -31.59 25.04 21.47
N LYS A 484 -32.64 24.25 21.74
CA LYS A 484 -34.00 24.78 21.91
C LYS A 484 -33.93 25.76 23.08
N LYS A 485 -34.05 27.06 22.78
CA LYS A 485 -34.09 28.13 23.77
C LYS A 485 -35.37 28.06 24.58
#